data_AF-A0A914KPP6-F1
#
_entry.id   AF-A0A914KPP6-F1
#
_cell.length_a   1.000
_cell.length_b   1.000
_cell.length_c   1.000
_cell.angle_alpha   90.00
_cell.angle_beta   90.00
_cell.angle_gamma   90.00
#
_symmetry.space_group_name_H-M   'P 1'
#
loop_
_entity.id
_entity.type
_entity.pdbx_description
1 polymer ?
#
loop_
_entity_poly.entity_id
_entity_poly.type
_entity_poly.pdbx_seq_one_letter_code
_entity_poly.pdbx_strand_id
1 'polypeptide(L)'
;MKHNNQTLMRSDILKKLFQKFDEEKFKKENDYSTEIRKSIAETEEENGLICLHIINNDYSPLQNKNKIKWLFDVQRLFSIQLPKMPREYVVRIVFDRSHKNLIIYKKDKGVIAGICYRLFQEQGFAEIVFCAVTADEQVKGYGTHMMNHLKDYMVGKLGIFHLLTYADEFAIGYFIKQDFITEFALPSSRYKGYIKDYQGATLMYCQLHPKESVDVDSVPDYHNIINFPIDLGIISQKFKNGYYTCERMLIADLKRMFFNCYKFNSPDSPYYYHGYKLNEICLKLCKTYFPHSKLQPTLPENKPKFVVSVKK
;
A
#
# COMPACT_ATOMS: atom_id res chain seq x y z
N MET A 1 -15.75 39.91 -21.59
CA MET A 1 -15.83 39.10 -20.35
C MET A 1 -16.70 37.84 -20.55
N LYS A 2 -16.30 36.91 -21.44
CA LYS A 2 -17.02 35.62 -21.67
C LYS A 2 -16.08 34.40 -21.72
N HIS A 3 -14.83 34.50 -21.24
CA HIS A 3 -13.84 33.42 -21.31
C HIS A 3 -13.46 32.75 -19.97
N ASN A 4 -14.05 33.13 -18.84
CA ASN A 4 -13.68 32.55 -17.54
C ASN A 4 -14.62 31.47 -16.98
N ASN A 5 -15.81 31.24 -17.55
CA ASN A 5 -16.75 30.26 -16.98
C ASN A 5 -16.59 28.81 -17.48
N GLN A 6 -15.90 28.58 -18.61
CA GLN A 6 -15.69 27.22 -19.14
C GLN A 6 -14.49 26.50 -18.51
N THR A 7 -13.46 27.23 -18.10
CA THR A 7 -12.25 26.66 -17.48
C THR A 7 -12.50 26.21 -16.04
N LEU A 8 -13.37 26.93 -15.31
CA LEU A 8 -13.75 26.61 -13.93
C LEU A 8 -14.56 25.29 -13.84
N MET A 9 -15.52 25.10 -14.75
CA MET A 9 -16.35 23.89 -14.83
C MET A 9 -15.55 22.61 -15.14
N ARG A 10 -14.39 22.69 -15.82
CA ARG A 10 -13.53 21.52 -16.10
C ARG A 10 -12.78 21.00 -14.86
N SER A 11 -12.47 21.87 -13.90
CA SER A 11 -11.66 21.48 -12.73
C SER A 11 -12.50 20.88 -11.59
N ASP A 12 -13.72 21.38 -11.39
CA ASP A 12 -14.56 20.97 -10.25
C ASP A 12 -15.26 19.63 -10.46
N ILE A 13 -15.61 19.29 -11.71
CA ILE A 13 -16.30 18.04 -11.99
C ILE A 13 -15.36 16.85 -11.92
N LEU A 14 -14.13 16.98 -12.41
CA LEU A 14 -13.13 15.91 -12.27
C LEU A 14 -12.56 15.84 -10.86
N LYS A 15 -12.39 16.95 -10.14
CA LYS A 15 -12.13 16.89 -8.70
C LYS A 15 -13.26 16.18 -7.98
N LYS A 16 -14.52 16.45 -8.29
CA LYS A 16 -15.67 15.72 -7.72
C LYS A 16 -15.82 14.31 -8.24
N LEU A 17 -15.38 13.98 -9.45
CA LEU A 17 -15.43 12.63 -10.00
C LEU A 17 -14.31 11.79 -9.39
N PHE A 18 -13.09 12.29 -9.27
CA PHE A 18 -12.01 11.67 -8.51
C PHE A 18 -12.35 11.60 -7.02
N GLN A 19 -12.86 12.67 -6.41
CA GLN A 19 -13.34 12.68 -5.03
C GLN A 19 -14.51 11.71 -4.83
N LYS A 20 -15.46 11.61 -5.77
CA LYS A 20 -16.54 10.63 -5.71
C LYS A 20 -16.13 9.21 -6.10
N PHE A 21 -15.09 9.05 -6.90
CA PHE A 21 -14.52 7.76 -7.25
C PHE A 21 -13.66 7.24 -6.10
N ASP A 22 -13.01 8.14 -5.36
CA ASP A 22 -12.45 7.89 -4.04
C ASP A 22 -13.59 7.62 -3.04
N GLU A 23 -14.67 8.41 -2.98
CA GLU A 23 -15.83 8.14 -2.11
C GLU A 23 -16.66 6.91 -2.52
N GLU A 24 -16.62 6.44 -3.77
CA GLU A 24 -17.32 5.24 -4.27
C GLU A 24 -16.43 3.98 -4.31
N LYS A 25 -15.09 4.15 -4.39
CA LYS A 25 -14.12 3.15 -3.92
C LYS A 25 -14.43 2.81 -2.47
N PHE A 26 -14.80 3.82 -1.68
CA PHE A 26 -15.34 3.65 -0.34
C PHE A 26 -16.75 3.04 -0.41
N LYS A 27 -17.75 3.60 -1.14
CA LYS A 27 -19.15 3.09 -1.12
C LYS A 27 -19.42 1.67 -1.62
N LYS A 28 -18.56 1.01 -2.42
CA LYS A 28 -18.74 -0.42 -2.76
C LYS A 28 -17.96 -1.39 -1.90
N GLU A 29 -17.07 -0.88 -1.06
CA GLU A 29 -16.75 -1.58 0.17
C GLU A 29 -17.92 -1.52 1.15
N ASN A 30 -18.96 -0.67 0.97
CA ASN A 30 -20.08 -0.50 1.92
C ASN A 30 -21.22 -1.54 1.94
N ASP A 31 -21.09 -2.73 1.35
CA ASP A 31 -21.81 -3.90 1.92
C ASP A 31 -20.95 -4.60 3.00
N TYR A 32 -19.71 -4.14 3.16
CA TYR A 32 -18.69 -4.60 4.09
C TYR A 32 -17.96 -3.44 4.81
N SER A 33 -18.46 -2.19 4.72
CA SER A 33 -17.80 -1.04 5.35
C SER A 33 -18.49 -0.71 6.66
N THR A 34 -17.79 -1.00 7.73
CA THR A 34 -17.61 0.05 8.73
C THR A 34 -16.90 1.21 8.02
N GLU A 35 -17.31 2.47 8.22
CA GLU A 35 -16.63 3.67 7.69
C GLU A 35 -15.12 3.44 7.52
N ILE A 36 -14.53 3.65 6.33
CA ILE A 36 -13.08 3.87 6.27
C ILE A 36 -12.85 5.27 6.83
N ARG A 37 -12.90 5.33 8.16
CA ARG A 37 -12.21 6.35 8.92
C ARG A 37 -10.75 6.21 8.48
N LYS A 38 -10.15 7.32 8.04
CA LYS A 38 -8.68 7.43 8.09
C LYS A 38 -8.24 6.84 9.41
N SER A 39 -7.25 5.96 9.36
CA SER A 39 -6.80 5.35 10.61
C SER A 39 -6.37 6.47 11.57
N ILE A 40 -6.43 6.21 12.87
CA ILE A 40 -6.00 7.20 13.86
C ILE A 40 -4.55 7.62 13.52
N ALA A 41 -3.72 6.66 13.10
CA ALA A 41 -2.36 6.91 12.65
C ALA A 41 -2.27 7.90 11.47
N GLU A 42 -3.06 7.70 10.40
CA GLU A 42 -3.06 8.60 9.23
C GLU A 42 -3.50 10.01 9.60
N THR A 43 -4.56 10.12 10.39
CA THR A 43 -5.09 11.42 10.85
C THR A 43 -4.08 12.14 11.74
N GLU A 44 -3.42 11.40 12.64
CA GLU A 44 -2.39 11.96 13.52
C GLU A 44 -1.14 12.38 12.74
N GLU A 45 -0.77 11.69 11.65
CA GLU A 45 0.36 12.09 10.80
C GLU A 45 0.05 13.38 10.04
N GLU A 46 -1.14 13.48 9.44
CA GLU A 46 -1.58 14.68 8.71
C GLU A 46 -1.64 15.92 9.62
N ASN A 47 -2.06 15.74 10.87
CA ASN A 47 -2.06 16.80 11.88
C ASN A 47 -0.66 17.06 12.48
N GLY A 48 0.37 16.31 12.05
CA GLY A 48 1.73 16.43 12.53
C GLY A 48 1.91 16.04 14.01
N LEU A 49 1.02 15.20 14.56
CA LEU A 49 1.12 14.66 15.93
C LEU A 49 2.10 13.48 16.01
N ILE A 50 2.14 12.68 14.94
CA ILE A 50 3.15 11.65 14.74
C ILE A 50 4.05 11.97 13.55
N CYS A 51 5.26 11.41 13.56
CA CYS A 51 6.17 11.44 12.43
C CYS A 51 6.96 10.13 12.34
N LEU A 52 7.30 9.74 11.12
CA LEU A 52 8.09 8.55 10.87
C LEU A 52 9.55 8.91 10.64
N HIS A 53 10.45 8.13 11.26
CA HIS A 53 11.89 8.30 11.10
C HIS A 53 12.57 6.97 10.85
N ILE A 54 13.54 6.96 9.94
CA ILE A 54 14.48 5.85 9.78
C ILE A 54 15.74 6.22 10.54
N ILE A 55 16.10 5.39 11.51
CA ILE A 55 17.29 5.56 12.35
C ILE A 55 18.13 4.29 12.35
N ASN A 56 19.43 4.46 12.50
CA ASN A 56 20.40 3.39 12.63
C ASN A 56 21.54 3.87 13.51
N ASN A 57 22.27 2.95 14.13
CA ASN A 57 23.52 3.28 14.80
C ASN A 57 24.62 3.43 13.74
N ASP A 58 25.17 4.63 13.58
CA ASP A 58 26.28 4.90 12.67
C ASP A 58 27.65 4.85 13.37
N TYR A 59 27.68 4.57 14.68
CA TYR A 59 28.86 4.60 15.55
C TYR A 59 29.64 5.92 15.52
N SER A 60 29.06 6.98 14.97
CA SER A 60 29.72 8.28 14.91
C SER A 60 29.74 8.91 16.30
N PRO A 61 30.89 9.43 16.77
CA PRO A 61 30.92 10.22 18.00
C PRO A 61 30.13 11.54 17.88
N LEU A 62 29.79 11.95 16.66
CA LEU A 62 28.98 13.13 16.35
C LEU A 62 27.52 12.77 16.00
N GLN A 63 27.10 11.52 16.28
CA GLN A 63 25.75 11.09 15.99
C GLN A 63 24.73 11.96 16.72
N ASN A 64 23.66 12.31 16.02
CA ASN A 64 22.62 13.17 16.55
C ASN A 64 22.02 12.58 17.85
N LYS A 65 22.08 13.34 18.94
CA LYS A 65 21.60 12.93 20.27
C LYS A 65 20.15 12.46 20.28
N ASN A 66 19.27 13.06 19.46
CA ASN A 66 17.88 12.64 19.35
C ASN A 66 17.76 11.25 18.72
N LYS A 67 18.57 10.93 17.70
CA LYS A 67 18.59 9.60 17.09
C LYS A 67 19.08 8.54 18.07
N ILE A 68 20.10 8.85 18.87
CA ILE A 68 20.58 7.94 19.94
C ILE A 68 19.47 7.70 20.96
N LYS A 69 18.80 8.76 21.43
CA LYS A 69 17.66 8.65 22.33
C LYS A 69 16.57 7.74 21.73
N TRP A 70 16.23 7.93 20.46
CA TRP A 70 15.24 7.10 19.77
C TRP A 70 15.68 5.64 19.60
N LEU A 71 16.98 5.36 19.47
CA LEU A 71 17.51 3.99 19.47
C LEU A 71 17.28 3.30 20.82
N PHE A 72 17.49 4.01 21.94
CA PHE A 72 17.15 3.48 23.27
C PHE A 72 15.64 3.30 23.43
N ASP A 73 14.84 4.26 22.98
CA ASP A 73 13.39 4.19 23.07
C ASP A 73 12.83 2.98 22.29
N VAL A 74 13.32 2.74 21.05
CA VAL A 74 12.87 1.60 20.24
C VAL A 74 13.42 0.26 20.76
N GLN A 75 14.63 0.22 21.30
CA GLN A 75 15.16 -0.97 21.97
C GLN A 75 14.29 -1.35 23.17
N ARG A 76 13.89 -0.36 23.98
CA ARG A 76 12.99 -0.57 25.12
C ARG A 76 11.61 -1.06 24.65
N LEU A 77 11.06 -0.45 23.59
CA LEU A 77 9.81 -0.90 22.98
C LEU A 77 9.85 -2.39 22.65
N PHE A 78 10.83 -2.84 21.87
CA PHE A 78 10.95 -4.25 21.49
C PHE A 78 11.15 -5.16 22.70
N SER A 79 11.97 -4.75 23.68
CA SER A 79 12.22 -5.55 24.88
C SER A 79 10.98 -5.74 25.76
N ILE A 80 10.01 -4.83 25.68
CA ILE A 80 8.73 -4.92 26.41
C ILE A 80 7.71 -5.71 25.59
N GLN A 81 7.57 -5.40 24.31
CA GLN A 81 6.52 -5.97 23.45
C GLN A 81 6.85 -7.38 22.94
N LEU A 82 8.11 -7.80 22.97
CA LEU A 82 8.57 -9.11 22.52
C LEU A 82 9.23 -9.90 23.68
N PRO A 83 8.47 -10.35 24.69
CA PRO A 83 9.03 -10.97 25.90
C PRO A 83 9.72 -12.31 25.64
N LYS A 84 9.42 -13.00 24.53
CA LYS A 84 10.13 -14.21 24.10
C LYS A 84 11.56 -13.92 23.58
N MET A 85 11.89 -12.66 23.31
CA MET A 85 13.22 -12.24 22.83
C MET A 85 14.12 -11.81 24.02
N PRO A 86 15.33 -12.39 24.16
CA PRO A 86 16.27 -11.96 25.19
C PRO A 86 16.64 -10.48 25.06
N ARG A 87 16.74 -9.76 26.18
CA ARG A 87 17.02 -8.30 26.15
C ARG A 87 18.37 -8.00 25.50
N GLU A 88 19.39 -8.78 25.81
CA GLU A 88 20.73 -8.65 25.25
C GLU A 88 20.73 -8.87 23.74
N TYR A 89 19.86 -9.77 23.26
CA TYR A 89 19.66 -10.01 21.84
C TYR A 89 19.04 -8.79 21.16
N VAL A 90 17.96 -8.25 21.71
CA VAL A 90 17.28 -7.06 21.18
C VAL A 90 18.24 -5.87 21.13
N VAL A 91 18.98 -5.61 22.21
CA VAL A 91 19.99 -4.53 22.26
C VAL A 91 21.03 -4.72 21.16
N ARG A 92 21.60 -5.93 21.03
CA ARG A 92 22.63 -6.19 20.02
C ARG A 92 22.14 -5.90 18.61
N ILE A 93 20.92 -6.33 18.27
CA ILE A 93 20.34 -6.13 16.94
C ILE A 93 19.97 -4.67 16.67
N VAL A 94 19.27 -4.00 17.60
CA VAL A 94 18.81 -2.62 17.40
C VAL A 94 19.98 -1.65 17.20
N PHE A 95 21.09 -1.89 17.90
CA PHE A 95 22.30 -1.09 17.83
C PHE A 95 23.34 -1.57 16.80
N ASP A 96 23.06 -2.64 16.06
CA ASP A 96 23.96 -3.12 15.00
C ASP A 96 23.86 -2.22 13.75
N ARG A 97 24.99 -1.79 13.21
CA ARG A 97 25.06 -0.88 12.03
C ARG A 97 24.40 -1.42 10.76
N SER A 98 24.30 -2.75 10.61
CA SER A 98 23.67 -3.36 9.44
C SER A 98 22.15 -3.37 9.54
N HIS A 99 21.61 -3.04 10.72
CA HIS A 99 20.18 -2.93 10.96
C HIS A 99 19.72 -1.47 10.95
N LYS A 100 18.50 -1.28 10.48
CA LYS A 100 17.83 0.01 10.44
C LYS A 100 16.50 -0.14 11.16
N ASN A 101 16.07 0.93 11.81
CA ASN A 101 14.83 0.98 12.57
C ASN A 101 13.95 2.07 11.96
N LEU A 102 12.82 1.66 11.37
CA LEU A 102 11.72 2.58 11.07
C LEU A 102 10.92 2.75 12.35
N ILE A 103 10.71 3.99 12.80
CA ILE A 103 9.97 4.30 14.03
C ILE A 103 8.81 5.25 13.77
N ILE A 104 7.77 5.15 14.59
CA ILE A 104 6.76 6.20 14.76
C ILE A 104 7.06 6.94 16.06
N TYR A 105 7.38 8.23 15.95
CA TYR A 105 7.52 9.14 17.08
C TYR A 105 6.24 9.97 17.24
N LYS A 106 5.71 10.03 18.45
CA LYS A 106 4.54 10.82 18.82
C LYS A 106 4.95 11.92 19.80
N LYS A 107 4.55 13.17 19.52
CA LYS A 107 5.07 14.37 20.22
C LYS A 107 4.98 14.33 21.75
N ASP A 108 3.91 13.76 22.29
CA ASP A 108 3.61 13.69 23.72
C ASP A 108 4.05 12.37 24.39
N LYS A 109 4.35 11.32 23.62
CA LYS A 109 4.66 9.97 24.15
C LYS A 109 6.05 9.44 23.81
N GLY A 110 6.72 9.99 22.80
CA GLY A 110 7.98 9.44 22.30
C GLY A 110 7.76 8.34 21.26
N VAL A 111 8.65 7.34 21.21
CA VAL A 111 8.55 6.23 20.24
C VAL A 111 7.44 5.27 20.64
N ILE A 112 6.42 5.14 19.78
CA ILE A 112 5.24 4.30 20.03
C ILE A 112 5.20 3.03 19.17
N ALA A 113 5.95 2.99 18.07
CA ALA A 113 6.03 1.83 17.19
C ALA A 113 7.40 1.76 16.52
N GLY A 114 7.81 0.54 16.14
CA GLY A 114 9.05 0.32 15.41
C GLY A 114 9.05 -0.95 14.56
N ILE A 115 9.75 -0.89 13.41
CA ILE A 115 10.20 -2.04 12.63
C ILE A 115 11.72 -1.99 12.55
N CYS A 116 12.39 -3.00 13.10
CA CYS A 116 13.81 -3.25 12.88
C CYS A 116 13.96 -4.18 11.67
N TYR A 117 14.74 -3.77 10.68
CA TYR A 117 14.99 -4.54 9.47
C TYR A 117 16.47 -4.51 9.06
N ARG A 118 16.87 -5.53 8.31
CA ARG A 118 18.19 -5.66 7.70
C ARG A 118 18.06 -5.79 6.19
N LEU A 119 18.91 -5.07 5.45
CA LEU A 119 18.91 -5.10 3.99
C LEU A 119 19.95 -6.08 3.47
N PHE A 120 19.56 -6.90 2.50
CA PHE A 120 20.43 -7.79 1.74
C PHE A 120 20.35 -7.40 0.26
N GLN A 121 21.02 -6.29 -0.09
CA GLN A 121 20.92 -5.67 -1.41
C GLN A 121 21.29 -6.63 -2.54
N GLU A 122 22.37 -7.39 -2.39
CA GLU A 122 22.82 -8.36 -3.39
C GLU A 122 21.82 -9.50 -3.59
N GLN A 123 21.14 -9.93 -2.52
CA GLN A 123 20.13 -10.99 -2.57
C GLN A 123 18.72 -10.46 -2.92
N GLY A 124 18.56 -9.14 -2.99
CA GLY A 124 17.32 -8.46 -3.40
C GLY A 124 16.19 -8.47 -2.37
N PHE A 125 16.47 -8.70 -1.08
CA PHE A 125 15.44 -8.76 -0.04
C PHE A 125 15.80 -7.96 1.22
N ALA A 126 14.80 -7.72 2.07
CA ALA A 126 14.97 -7.23 3.43
C ALA A 126 14.37 -8.20 4.44
N GLU A 127 15.09 -8.43 5.54
CA GLU A 127 14.62 -9.19 6.69
C GLU A 127 13.99 -8.21 7.69
N ILE A 128 12.73 -8.44 8.07
CA ILE A 128 12.12 -7.82 9.24
C ILE A 128 12.49 -8.67 10.45
N VAL A 129 13.25 -8.07 11.37
CA VAL A 129 13.75 -8.75 12.56
C VAL A 129 12.83 -8.53 13.74
N PHE A 130 12.36 -7.29 13.95
CA PHE A 130 11.39 -6.95 14.99
C PHE A 130 10.30 -6.04 14.44
N CYS A 131 9.07 -6.21 14.91
CA CYS A 131 7.94 -5.34 14.61
C CYS A 131 7.06 -5.24 15.86
N ALA A 132 6.86 -4.02 16.38
CA ALA A 132 6.08 -3.81 17.60
C ALA A 132 5.41 -2.44 17.66
N VAL A 133 4.32 -2.36 18.42
CA VAL A 133 3.58 -1.14 18.80
C VAL A 133 3.34 -1.19 20.31
N THR A 134 3.44 -0.07 21.03
CA THR A 134 3.15 -0.03 22.47
C THR A 134 1.71 -0.50 22.74
N ALA A 135 1.51 -1.21 23.85
CA ALA A 135 0.24 -1.85 24.17
C ALA A 135 -0.95 -0.87 24.18
N ASP A 136 -0.74 0.36 24.66
CA ASP A 136 -1.76 1.42 24.73
C ASP A 136 -2.08 2.06 23.37
N GLU A 137 -1.26 1.82 22.34
CA GLU A 137 -1.45 2.32 20.98
C GLU A 137 -1.80 1.20 19.98
N GLN A 138 -1.87 -0.07 20.41
CA GLN A 138 -2.33 -1.17 19.55
C GLN A 138 -3.77 -0.99 19.08
N VAL A 139 -4.13 -1.64 17.96
CA VAL A 139 -5.48 -1.62 17.36
C VAL A 139 -5.91 -0.23 16.82
N LYS A 140 -5.05 0.79 16.88
CA LYS A 140 -5.31 2.13 16.31
C LYS A 140 -4.81 2.34 14.88
N GLY A 141 -4.24 1.30 14.27
CA GLY A 141 -3.76 1.31 12.88
C GLY A 141 -2.27 1.63 12.70
N TYR A 142 -1.51 1.99 13.74
CA TYR A 142 -0.08 2.32 13.62
C TYR A 142 0.76 1.18 13.02
N GLY A 143 0.45 -0.08 13.34
CA GLY A 143 1.18 -1.23 12.80
C GLY A 143 1.02 -1.35 11.27
N THR A 144 -0.20 -1.21 10.77
CA THR A 144 -0.49 -1.20 9.32
C THR A 144 0.14 0.03 8.66
N HIS A 145 -0.02 1.20 9.29
CA HIS A 145 0.53 2.46 8.80
C HIS A 145 2.05 2.39 8.62
N MET A 146 2.75 1.91 9.64
CA MET A 146 4.20 1.71 9.63
C MET A 146 4.65 0.72 8.54
N MET A 147 3.93 -0.39 8.37
CA MET A 147 4.25 -1.38 7.33
C MET A 147 4.06 -0.80 5.92
N ASN A 148 2.99 -0.03 5.69
CA ASN A 148 2.77 0.63 4.40
C ASN A 148 3.90 1.59 4.04
N HIS A 149 4.31 2.43 5.00
CA HIS A 149 5.47 3.31 4.84
C HIS A 149 6.77 2.53 4.57
N LEU A 150 6.97 1.38 5.25
CA LEU A 150 8.11 0.51 4.98
C LEU A 150 8.07 -0.03 3.55
N LYS A 151 6.95 -0.59 3.09
CA LYS A 151 6.79 -1.13 1.73
C LYS A 151 7.09 -0.07 0.67
N ASP A 152 6.53 1.13 0.84
CA ASP A 152 6.77 2.27 -0.06
C ASP A 152 8.23 2.68 -0.09
N TYR A 153 8.89 2.74 1.07
CA TYR A 153 10.30 3.07 1.17
C TYR A 153 11.19 2.00 0.51
N MET A 154 10.90 0.73 0.74
CA MET A 154 11.64 -0.41 0.17
C MET A 154 11.63 -0.37 -1.35
N VAL A 155 10.46 -0.20 -1.96
CA VAL A 155 10.33 -0.15 -3.42
C VAL A 155 10.85 1.18 -3.97
N GLY A 156 10.34 2.31 -3.48
CA GLY A 156 10.57 3.61 -4.10
C GLY A 156 11.94 4.22 -3.83
N LYS A 157 12.63 3.83 -2.75
CA LYS A 157 13.96 4.37 -2.40
C LYS A 157 15.07 3.35 -2.44
N LEU A 158 14.79 2.08 -2.14
CA LEU A 158 15.83 1.06 -2.03
C LEU A 158 15.84 0.06 -3.19
N GLY A 159 14.79 0.00 -4.02
CA GLY A 159 14.67 -1.00 -5.07
C GLY A 159 14.58 -2.44 -4.53
N ILE A 160 14.03 -2.62 -3.33
CA ILE A 160 13.84 -3.92 -2.69
C ILE A 160 12.39 -4.36 -2.88
N PHE A 161 12.21 -5.58 -3.40
CA PHE A 161 10.90 -6.13 -3.76
C PHE A 161 10.47 -7.33 -2.93
N HIS A 162 11.31 -7.77 -1.99
CA HIS A 162 11.05 -8.98 -1.21
C HIS A 162 11.25 -8.68 0.28
N LEU A 163 10.23 -8.94 1.10
CA LEU A 163 10.34 -8.91 2.55
C LEU A 163 10.25 -10.34 3.09
N LEU A 164 11.11 -10.65 4.05
CA LEU A 164 11.09 -11.91 4.80
C LEU A 164 11.01 -11.62 6.29
N THR A 165 10.29 -12.45 7.04
CA THR A 165 10.21 -12.35 8.50
C THR A 165 9.96 -13.70 9.10
N TYR A 166 10.49 -13.93 10.30
CA TYR A 166 10.00 -15.01 11.16
C TYR A 166 8.93 -14.44 12.08
N ALA A 167 7.71 -14.97 11.99
CA ALA A 167 6.58 -14.55 12.81
C ALA A 167 6.26 -15.61 13.86
N ASP A 168 6.01 -15.17 15.10
CA ASP A 168 5.44 -16.06 16.10
C ASP A 168 3.94 -16.30 15.85
N GLU A 169 3.37 -17.29 16.53
CA GLU A 169 1.97 -17.70 16.41
C GLU A 169 0.95 -16.54 16.58
N PHE A 170 1.30 -15.54 17.40
CA PHE A 170 0.44 -14.39 17.68
C PHE A 170 0.55 -13.30 16.60
N ALA A 171 1.70 -13.20 15.93
CA ALA A 171 1.96 -12.21 14.89
C ALA A 171 1.57 -12.68 13.48
N ILE A 172 1.42 -13.98 13.22
CA ILE A 172 1.03 -14.52 11.90
C ILE A 172 -0.21 -13.81 11.35
N GLY A 173 -1.25 -13.63 12.18
CA GLY A 173 -2.48 -12.95 11.75
C GLY A 173 -2.29 -11.49 11.36
N TYR A 174 -1.33 -10.79 11.98
CA TYR A 174 -0.94 -9.44 11.55
C TYR A 174 -0.24 -9.48 10.19
N PHE A 175 0.77 -10.33 10.03
CA PHE A 175 1.55 -10.41 8.79
C PHE A 175 0.70 -10.87 7.59
N ILE A 176 -0.24 -11.79 7.77
CA ILE A 176 -1.22 -12.16 6.72
C ILE A 176 -2.02 -10.93 6.27
N LYS A 177 -2.48 -10.09 7.20
CA LYS A 177 -3.17 -8.83 6.88
C LYS A 177 -2.27 -7.81 6.17
N GLN A 178 -0.96 -7.98 6.24
CA GLN A 178 0.04 -7.17 5.52
C GLN A 178 0.52 -7.88 4.25
N ASP A 179 -0.23 -8.82 3.69
CA ASP A 179 0.08 -9.55 2.45
C ASP A 179 1.31 -10.48 2.54
N PHE A 180 1.64 -10.95 3.75
CA PHE A 180 2.64 -12.00 3.89
C PHE A 180 2.01 -13.39 3.76
N ILE A 181 2.71 -14.29 3.08
CA ILE A 181 2.34 -15.69 2.85
C ILE A 181 3.40 -16.62 3.41
N THR A 182 3.03 -17.85 3.74
CA THR A 182 3.93 -18.88 4.30
C THR A 182 4.54 -19.77 3.23
N GLU A 183 3.86 -19.95 2.10
CA GLU A 183 4.35 -20.71 0.95
C GLU A 183 4.75 -19.75 -0.17
N PHE A 184 6.04 -19.73 -0.51
CA PHE A 184 6.57 -18.80 -1.50
C PHE A 184 7.67 -19.44 -2.33
N ALA A 185 7.74 -19.06 -3.61
CA ALA A 185 8.61 -19.69 -4.60
C ALA A 185 10.06 -19.14 -4.59
N LEU A 186 10.47 -18.42 -3.55
CA LEU A 186 11.85 -17.92 -3.47
C LEU A 186 12.78 -19.09 -3.14
N PRO A 187 13.80 -19.38 -3.97
CA PRO A 187 14.71 -20.48 -3.70
C PRO A 187 15.40 -20.32 -2.35
N SER A 188 15.45 -21.38 -1.54
CA SER A 188 16.09 -21.33 -0.22
C SER A 188 17.55 -20.87 -0.27
N SER A 189 18.26 -21.11 -1.37
CA SER A 189 19.62 -20.61 -1.59
C SER A 189 19.75 -19.08 -1.52
N ARG A 190 18.66 -18.33 -1.73
CA ARG A 190 18.67 -16.87 -1.70
C ARG A 190 18.63 -16.29 -0.28
N TYR A 191 18.04 -16.99 0.68
CA TYR A 191 17.84 -16.46 2.04
C TYR A 191 18.43 -17.33 3.15
N LYS A 192 18.54 -18.65 2.94
CA LYS A 192 19.03 -19.59 3.94
C LYS A 192 20.50 -19.30 4.24
N GLY A 193 20.82 -19.12 5.52
CA GLY A 193 22.15 -18.72 5.99
C GLY A 193 22.37 -17.20 6.08
N TYR A 194 21.48 -16.39 5.51
CA TYR A 194 21.50 -14.93 5.65
C TYR A 194 20.60 -14.44 6.78
N ILE A 195 19.39 -14.99 6.86
CA ILE A 195 18.40 -14.67 7.89
C ILE A 195 18.56 -15.54 9.13
N LYS A 196 18.02 -15.08 10.26
CA LYS A 196 18.05 -15.84 11.52
C LYS A 196 16.83 -16.73 11.67
N ASP A 197 17.06 -17.99 12.01
CA ASP A 197 16.00 -18.94 12.34
C ASP A 197 15.59 -18.78 13.81
N TYR A 198 14.29 -18.74 14.08
CA TYR A 198 13.74 -18.67 15.44
C TYR A 198 12.89 -19.91 15.72
N GLN A 199 13.17 -20.57 16.85
CA GLN A 199 12.41 -21.74 17.25
C GLN A 199 10.93 -21.38 17.51
N GLY A 200 10.02 -22.16 16.95
CA GLY A 200 8.57 -21.92 17.09
C GLY A 200 8.05 -20.72 16.29
N ALA A 201 8.86 -20.17 15.37
CA ALA A 201 8.42 -19.13 14.45
C ALA A 201 8.25 -19.67 13.03
N THR A 202 7.29 -19.08 12.31
CA THR A 202 6.99 -19.41 10.91
C THR A 202 7.66 -18.40 10.00
N LEU A 203 8.42 -18.89 9.02
CA LEU A 203 8.96 -18.03 7.97
C LEU A 203 7.81 -17.53 7.09
N MET A 204 7.74 -16.22 6.91
CA MET A 204 6.73 -15.55 6.09
C MET A 204 7.40 -14.62 5.07
N TYR A 205 6.74 -14.46 3.93
CA TYR A 205 7.25 -13.74 2.77
C TYR A 205 6.22 -12.76 2.23
N CYS A 206 6.64 -11.55 1.87
CA CYS A 206 5.83 -10.58 1.15
C CYS A 206 6.54 -10.14 -0.13
N GLN A 207 5.88 -10.35 -1.27
CA GLN A 207 6.27 -9.76 -2.54
C GLN A 207 5.76 -8.31 -2.57
N LEU A 208 6.68 -7.37 -2.78
CA LEU A 208 6.33 -5.97 -3.01
C LEU A 208 6.24 -5.72 -4.51
N HIS A 209 5.30 -4.86 -4.87
CA HIS A 209 5.10 -4.39 -6.23
C HIS A 209 5.29 -2.88 -6.26
N PRO A 210 5.93 -2.32 -7.30
CA PRO A 210 5.83 -0.90 -7.58
C PRO A 210 4.38 -0.45 -7.51
N LYS A 211 4.12 0.69 -6.86
CA LYS A 211 2.82 1.38 -6.90
C LYS A 211 2.48 1.93 -8.28
N GLU A 212 3.36 1.75 -9.26
CA GLU A 212 3.08 2.04 -10.65
C GLU A 212 1.98 1.09 -11.16
N SER A 213 1.16 1.59 -12.07
CA SER A 213 0.28 0.80 -12.94
C SER A 213 0.95 -0.53 -13.27
N VAL A 214 0.19 -1.64 -13.19
CA VAL A 214 0.66 -2.98 -13.58
C VAL A 214 1.54 -2.82 -14.81
N ASP A 215 2.82 -3.18 -14.68
CA ASP A 215 3.75 -3.09 -15.80
C ASP A 215 3.20 -3.98 -16.90
N VAL A 216 2.70 -3.33 -17.95
CA VAL A 216 1.98 -4.01 -19.02
C VAL A 216 2.93 -4.94 -19.78
N ASP A 217 4.23 -4.64 -19.77
CA ASP A 217 5.29 -5.48 -20.33
C ASP A 217 5.51 -6.77 -19.51
N SER A 218 5.11 -6.77 -18.23
CA SER A 218 5.16 -7.95 -17.35
C SER A 218 3.97 -8.90 -17.51
N VAL A 219 2.94 -8.49 -18.27
CA VAL A 219 1.74 -9.31 -18.51
C VAL A 219 1.85 -9.98 -19.88
N PRO A 220 2.05 -11.32 -19.93
CA PRO A 220 2.16 -12.04 -21.20
C PRO A 220 0.99 -11.74 -22.13
N ASP A 221 1.30 -11.50 -23.39
CA ASP A 221 0.34 -11.24 -24.48
C ASP A 221 -0.54 -9.99 -24.34
N TYR A 222 -0.35 -9.15 -23.31
CA TYR A 222 -1.21 -7.98 -23.14
C TYR A 222 -1.09 -7.02 -24.32
N HIS A 223 0.13 -6.68 -24.75
CA HIS A 223 0.34 -5.81 -25.92
C HIS A 223 -0.08 -6.46 -27.25
N ASN A 224 -0.15 -7.79 -27.31
CA ASN A 224 -0.66 -8.52 -28.47
C ASN A 224 -2.20 -8.43 -28.55
N ILE A 225 -2.88 -8.27 -27.42
CA ILE A 225 -4.35 -8.26 -27.31
C ILE A 225 -4.91 -6.83 -27.20
N ILE A 226 -4.20 -5.92 -26.52
CA ILE A 226 -4.65 -4.57 -26.18
C ILE A 226 -3.81 -3.52 -26.90
N ASN A 227 -4.41 -2.92 -27.94
CA ASN A 227 -3.73 -1.96 -28.82
C ASN A 227 -3.51 -0.57 -28.19
N PHE A 228 -4.37 -0.18 -27.24
CA PHE A 228 -4.34 1.16 -26.65
C PHE A 228 -4.43 1.08 -25.13
N PRO A 229 -3.33 0.76 -24.42
CA PRO A 229 -3.33 0.61 -22.96
C PRO A 229 -3.71 1.93 -22.26
N ILE A 230 -4.41 1.79 -21.14
CA ILE A 230 -4.78 2.89 -20.25
C ILE A 230 -5.24 2.34 -18.91
N ASP A 231 -4.93 3.08 -17.85
CA ASP A 231 -5.38 2.83 -16.48
C ASP A 231 -5.71 4.16 -15.78
N LEU A 232 -6.16 4.06 -14.52
CA LEU A 232 -6.50 5.22 -13.70
C LEU A 232 -5.31 6.13 -13.39
N GLY A 233 -4.08 5.59 -13.33
CA GLY A 233 -2.86 6.37 -13.15
C GLY A 233 -2.61 7.29 -14.34
N ILE A 234 -2.67 6.73 -15.56
CA ILE A 234 -2.58 7.49 -16.82
C ILE A 234 -3.69 8.53 -16.92
N ILE A 235 -4.94 8.17 -16.58
CA ILE A 235 -6.07 9.11 -16.58
C ILE A 235 -5.85 10.24 -15.56
N SER A 236 -5.35 9.91 -14.36
CA SER A 236 -5.03 10.89 -13.33
C SER A 236 -3.94 11.86 -13.78
N GLN A 237 -2.88 11.36 -14.41
CA GLN A 237 -1.80 12.20 -14.92
C GLN A 237 -2.28 13.11 -16.06
N LYS A 238 -3.01 12.57 -17.04
CA LYS A 238 -3.63 13.35 -18.12
C LYS A 238 -4.53 14.46 -17.56
N PHE A 239 -5.30 14.17 -16.51
CA PHE A 239 -6.13 15.16 -15.86
C PHE A 239 -5.32 16.27 -15.20
N LYS A 240 -4.30 15.92 -14.39
CA LYS A 240 -3.42 16.89 -13.73
C LYS A 240 -2.71 17.80 -14.74
N ASN A 241 -2.38 17.27 -15.91
CA ASN A 241 -1.72 17.99 -17.00
C ASN A 241 -2.69 18.77 -17.90
N GLY A 242 -3.99 18.82 -17.58
CA GLY A 242 -4.98 19.59 -18.33
C GLY A 242 -5.34 19.04 -19.72
N TYR A 243 -5.04 17.76 -19.99
CA TYR A 243 -5.28 17.11 -21.30
C TYR A 243 -6.77 17.10 -21.69
N TYR A 244 -7.68 17.00 -20.71
CA TYR A 244 -9.11 16.91 -20.96
C TYR A 244 -9.76 18.28 -21.13
N THR A 245 -9.99 18.69 -22.38
CA THR A 245 -10.68 19.95 -22.72
C THR A 245 -12.19 19.78 -22.85
N CYS A 246 -12.74 18.58 -22.76
CA CYS A 246 -14.18 18.38 -22.58
C CYS A 246 -14.44 17.04 -21.89
N GLU A 247 -15.64 16.92 -21.32
CA GLU A 247 -16.08 15.73 -20.60
C GLU A 247 -16.02 14.46 -21.46
N ARG A 248 -16.28 14.60 -22.77
CA ARG A 248 -16.26 13.47 -23.71
C ARG A 248 -14.89 12.81 -23.81
N MET A 249 -13.79 13.58 -23.72
CA MET A 249 -12.44 13.03 -23.77
C MET A 249 -12.13 12.17 -22.55
N LEU A 250 -12.54 12.62 -21.36
CA LEU A 250 -12.41 11.83 -20.13
C LEU A 250 -13.25 10.56 -20.21
N ILE A 251 -14.52 10.69 -20.60
CA ILE A 251 -15.43 9.53 -20.67
C ILE A 251 -14.92 8.52 -21.71
N ALA A 252 -14.31 8.97 -22.81
CA ALA A 252 -13.68 8.09 -23.79
C ALA A 252 -12.53 7.28 -23.19
N ASP A 253 -11.65 7.92 -22.42
CA ASP A 253 -10.52 7.24 -21.76
C ASP A 253 -10.99 6.26 -20.66
N LEU A 254 -12.03 6.62 -19.88
CA LEU A 254 -12.67 5.72 -18.91
C LEU A 254 -13.31 4.50 -19.61
N LYS A 255 -14.02 4.72 -20.71
CA LYS A 255 -14.60 3.64 -21.53
C LYS A 255 -13.52 2.71 -22.08
N ARG A 256 -12.41 3.28 -22.55
CA ARG A 256 -11.26 2.52 -23.07
C ARG A 256 -10.65 1.64 -21.99
N MET A 257 -10.49 2.17 -20.77
CA MET A 257 -10.00 1.41 -19.62
C MET A 257 -10.90 0.19 -19.32
N PHE A 258 -12.21 0.38 -19.22
CA PHE A 258 -13.14 -0.73 -18.97
C PHE A 258 -13.17 -1.73 -20.13
N PHE A 259 -13.15 -1.24 -21.37
CA PHE A 259 -13.10 -2.09 -22.55
C PHE A 259 -11.85 -2.98 -22.55
N ASN A 260 -10.67 -2.41 -22.27
CA ASN A 260 -9.43 -3.19 -22.18
C ASN A 260 -9.49 -4.21 -21.04
N CYS A 261 -10.04 -3.83 -19.88
CA CYS A 261 -10.23 -4.73 -18.75
C CYS A 261 -11.06 -5.96 -19.15
N TYR A 262 -12.22 -5.76 -19.80
CA TYR A 262 -13.10 -6.87 -20.19
C TYR A 262 -12.61 -7.66 -21.40
N LYS A 263 -11.80 -7.05 -22.26
CA LYS A 263 -11.20 -7.71 -23.41
C LYS A 263 -10.09 -8.68 -22.98
N PHE A 264 -9.28 -8.28 -22.00
CA PHE A 264 -8.14 -9.08 -21.55
C PHE A 264 -8.50 -10.10 -20.47
N ASN A 265 -9.37 -9.73 -19.53
CA ASN A 265 -9.65 -10.55 -18.35
C ASN A 265 -10.87 -11.46 -18.56
N SER A 266 -10.82 -12.70 -18.08
CA SER A 266 -11.98 -13.61 -18.07
C SER A 266 -13.06 -13.14 -17.09
N PRO A 267 -14.37 -13.32 -17.38
CA PRO A 267 -15.48 -13.04 -16.45
C PRO A 267 -15.39 -13.76 -15.09
N ASP A 268 -14.59 -14.83 -15.00
CA ASP A 268 -14.33 -15.57 -13.76
C ASP A 268 -13.17 -14.99 -12.94
N SER A 269 -12.43 -14.02 -13.49
CA SER A 269 -11.28 -13.42 -12.83
C SER A 269 -11.68 -12.32 -11.81
N PRO A 270 -10.89 -12.13 -10.74
CA PRO A 270 -11.08 -11.01 -9.82
C PRO A 270 -10.94 -9.66 -10.54
N TYR A 271 -10.06 -9.54 -11.53
CA TYR A 271 -9.87 -8.30 -12.29
C TYR A 271 -11.10 -7.88 -13.08
N TYR A 272 -11.78 -8.83 -13.73
CA TYR A 272 -13.03 -8.56 -14.43
C TYR A 272 -14.14 -8.15 -13.45
N TYR A 273 -14.24 -8.85 -12.31
CA TYR A 273 -15.18 -8.51 -11.25
C TYR A 273 -14.99 -7.06 -10.76
N HIS A 274 -13.75 -6.68 -10.41
CA HIS A 274 -13.45 -5.34 -9.93
C HIS A 274 -13.64 -4.27 -11.01
N GLY A 275 -13.22 -4.55 -12.26
CA GLY A 275 -13.49 -3.69 -13.41
C GLY A 275 -14.99 -3.43 -13.63
N TYR A 276 -15.82 -4.47 -13.49
CA TYR A 276 -17.28 -4.37 -13.57
C TYR A 276 -17.86 -3.49 -12.48
N LYS A 277 -17.48 -3.72 -11.21
CA LYS A 277 -17.95 -2.92 -10.08
C LYS A 277 -17.58 -1.44 -10.22
N LEU A 278 -16.40 -1.17 -10.76
CA LEU A 278 -15.89 0.18 -10.99
C LEU A 278 -16.61 0.89 -12.14
N ASN A 279 -16.98 0.16 -13.20
CA ASN A 279 -17.75 0.72 -14.31
C ASN A 279 -19.18 1.08 -13.88
N GLU A 280 -19.80 0.28 -13.01
CA GLU A 280 -21.11 0.61 -12.44
C GLU A 280 -21.11 1.96 -11.69
N ILE A 281 -20.04 2.22 -10.93
CA ILE A 281 -19.79 3.49 -10.23
C ILE A 281 -19.63 4.62 -11.26
N CYS A 282 -18.74 4.41 -12.23
CA CYS A 282 -18.47 5.38 -13.28
C CYS A 282 -19.74 5.77 -14.05
N LEU A 283 -20.59 4.80 -14.40
CA LEU A 283 -21.84 5.03 -15.10
C LEU A 283 -22.82 5.89 -14.29
N LYS A 284 -22.94 5.62 -12.98
CA LYS A 284 -23.79 6.44 -12.09
C LYS A 284 -23.29 7.88 -12.06
N LEU A 285 -21.98 8.08 -11.86
CA LEU A 285 -21.37 9.41 -11.82
C LEU A 285 -21.52 10.15 -13.16
N CYS A 286 -21.26 9.50 -14.29
CA CYS A 286 -21.43 10.13 -15.60
C CYS A 286 -22.88 10.53 -15.88
N LYS A 287 -23.87 9.74 -15.42
CA LYS A 287 -25.28 10.12 -15.52
C LYS A 287 -25.64 11.31 -14.62
N THR A 288 -25.06 11.39 -13.42
CA THR A 288 -25.32 12.50 -12.48
C THR A 288 -24.70 13.81 -12.95
N TYR A 289 -23.43 13.80 -13.37
CA TYR A 289 -22.69 15.03 -13.69
C TYR A 289 -22.70 15.39 -15.18
N PHE A 290 -22.91 14.42 -16.06
CA PHE A 290 -22.94 14.62 -17.51
C PHE A 290 -24.20 13.99 -18.14
N PRO A 291 -25.41 14.31 -17.65
CA PRO A 291 -26.65 13.65 -18.09
C PRO A 291 -26.91 13.78 -19.60
N HIS A 292 -26.45 14.89 -20.21
CA HIS A 292 -26.62 15.17 -21.63
C HIS A 292 -25.44 14.71 -22.50
N SER A 293 -24.41 14.08 -21.90
CA SER A 293 -23.32 13.53 -22.69
C SER A 293 -23.85 12.39 -23.57
N LYS A 294 -23.63 12.51 -24.87
CA LYS A 294 -23.89 11.43 -25.84
C LYS A 294 -22.97 10.22 -25.64
N LEU A 295 -21.86 10.41 -24.92
CA LEU A 295 -20.91 9.37 -24.60
C LEU A 295 -21.09 9.00 -23.13
N GLN A 296 -21.70 7.85 -22.87
CA GLN A 296 -21.84 7.26 -21.54
C GLN A 296 -21.05 5.93 -21.49
N PRO A 297 -20.47 5.56 -20.33
CA PRO A 297 -19.98 4.21 -20.10
C PRO A 297 -21.10 3.18 -20.25
N THR A 298 -20.75 1.95 -20.60
CA THR A 298 -21.69 0.83 -20.70
C THR A 298 -21.12 -0.36 -19.94
N LEU A 299 -22.00 -1.10 -19.27
CA LEU A 299 -21.64 -2.37 -18.64
C LEU A 299 -21.62 -3.47 -19.72
N PRO A 300 -20.73 -4.46 -19.60
CA PRO A 300 -20.73 -5.61 -20.49
C PRO A 300 -21.96 -6.48 -20.22
N GLU A 301 -22.43 -7.21 -21.23
CA GLU A 301 -23.57 -8.13 -21.09
C GLU A 301 -23.25 -9.28 -20.12
N ASN A 302 -22.02 -9.78 -20.18
CA ASN A 302 -21.53 -10.81 -19.29
C ASN A 302 -21.26 -10.24 -17.88
N LYS A 303 -22.10 -10.63 -16.93
CA LYS A 303 -21.86 -10.31 -15.51
C LYS A 303 -20.69 -11.13 -14.96
N PRO A 304 -19.98 -10.62 -13.94
CA PRO A 304 -18.93 -11.38 -13.26
C PRO A 304 -19.48 -12.66 -12.66
N LYS A 305 -18.74 -13.75 -12.84
CA LYS A 305 -19.06 -15.08 -12.27
C LYS A 305 -18.23 -15.40 -11.03
N PHE A 306 -17.19 -14.60 -10.77
CA PHE A 306 -16.38 -14.68 -9.57
C PHE A 306 -17.25 -14.45 -8.32
N VAL A 307 -17.41 -15.50 -7.51
CA VAL A 307 -18.06 -15.43 -6.19
C VAL A 307 -16.96 -15.27 -5.15
N VAL A 308 -16.96 -14.17 -4.42
CA VAL A 308 -16.09 -14.00 -3.26
C VAL A 308 -16.56 -15.00 -2.19
N SER A 309 -15.79 -16.07 -1.96
CA SER A 309 -16.07 -17.04 -0.91
C SER A 309 -15.90 -16.37 0.45
N VAL A 310 -16.98 -15.83 1.01
CA VAL A 310 -17.00 -15.35 2.39
C VAL A 310 -16.98 -16.59 3.29
N LYS A 311 -15.81 -17.01 3.75
CA LYS A 311 -15.73 -17.97 4.86
C LYS A 311 -16.32 -17.26 6.08
N LYS A 312 -17.50 -17.74 6.49
CA LYS A 312 -18.20 -17.35 7.72
C LYS A 312 -17.33 -17.57 8.95
#